data_AF-A0A8T9G0M6-F1
#
_entry.id   AF-A0A8T9G0M6-F1
#
_cell.length_a   1.000
_cell.length_b   1.000
_cell.length_c   1.000
_cell.angle_alpha   90.00
_cell.angle_beta   90.00
_cell.angle_gamma   90.00
#
_symmetry.space_group_name_H-M   'P 1'
#
loop_
_entity.id
_entity.type
_entity.pdbx_description
1 polymer ?
#
loop_
_entity_poly.entity_id
_entity_poly.type
_entity_poly.pdbx_seq_one_letter_code
_entity_poly.pdbx_strand_id
1 'polypeptide(L)' 'MSDFLTGIAFFLIIEGLVYALAPSVLKRMAELLPQIPENQLRLSGLFAVALGVLMVWFLRSA' A
#
# COMPACT_ATOMS: atom_id res chain seq x y z
N MET A 1 -4.67 7.85 -19.49
CA MET A 1 -4.23 8.87 -18.49
C MET A 1 -5.21 8.98 -17.34
N SER A 2 -6.52 8.84 -17.59
CA SER A 2 -7.56 8.73 -16.55
C SER A 2 -7.25 7.67 -15.49
N ASP A 3 -6.88 6.45 -15.90
CA ASP A 3 -6.80 5.32 -14.97
C ASP A 3 -5.68 5.48 -13.94
N PHE A 4 -4.59 6.16 -14.32
CA PHE A 4 -3.50 6.51 -13.41
C PHE A 4 -3.94 7.53 -12.37
N LEU A 5 -4.64 8.59 -12.80
CA LEU A 5 -5.23 9.59 -11.90
C LEU A 5 -6.28 8.97 -10.97
N THR A 6 -7.11 8.06 -11.50
CA THR A 6 -8.07 7.29 -10.70
C THR A 6 -7.37 6.42 -9.65
N GLY A 7 -6.27 5.75 -10.01
CA GLY A 7 -5.45 4.99 -9.07
C GLY A 7 -4.91 5.85 -7.94
N ILE A 8 -4.40 7.05 -8.25
CA ILE A 8 -3.94 8.01 -7.24
C ILE A 8 -5.10 8.47 -6.33
N ALA A 9 -6.27 8.76 -6.91
CA ALA A 9 -7.44 9.16 -6.13
C ALA A 9 -7.85 8.07 -5.13
N PHE A 10 -7.89 6.81 -5.56
CA PHE A 10 -8.19 5.68 -4.66
C PHE A 10 -7.11 5.49 -3.59
N PHE A 11 -5.83 5.63 -3.94
CA PHE A 11 -4.75 5.57 -2.97
C PHE A 11 -4.96 6.60 -1.84
N LEU A 12 -5.23 7.86 -2.19
CA LEU A 12 -5.48 8.93 -1.22
C LEU A 12 -6.75 8.68 -0.38
N ILE A 13 -7.82 8.15 -0.98
CA ILE A 13 -9.05 7.81 -0.25
C ILE A 13 -8.76 6.73 0.78
N ILE A 14 -8.09 5.64 0.38
CA ILE A 14 -7.78 4.53 1.28
C ILE A 14 -6.85 5.00 2.40
N GLU A 15 -5.78 5.71 2.06
CA GLU A 15 -4.83 6.25 3.05
C GLU A 15 -5.53 7.20 4.03
N GLY A 16 -6.34 8.13 3.51
CA GLY A 16 -7.14 9.09 4.27
C GLY A 16 -8.13 8.42 5.24
N LEU A 17 -8.79 7.35 4.79
CA LEU A 17 -9.70 6.58 5.64
C LEU A 17 -8.98 5.92 6.81
N VAL A 18 -7.77 5.40 6.60
CA VAL A 18 -6.98 4.82 7.71
C VAL A 18 -6.60 5.91 8.72
N TYR A 19 -6.20 7.11 8.25
CA TYR A 19 -5.93 8.26 9.13
C TYR A 19 -7.16 8.69 9.93
N ALA A 20 -8.34 8.74 9.31
CA ALA A 20 -9.56 9.22 9.93
C ALA A 20 -10.20 8.20 10.89
N LEU A 21 -10.25 6.92 10.51
CA LEU A 21 -10.95 5.88 11.25
C LEU A 21 -10.07 5.18 12.31
N ALA A 22 -8.77 5.02 12.04
CA ALA A 22 -7.87 4.24 12.88
C ALA A 22 -6.50 4.91 13.10
N PRO A 23 -6.44 6.17 13.58
CA PRO A 23 -5.18 6.89 13.78
C PRO A 23 -4.24 6.22 14.80
N SER A 24 -4.80 5.49 15.78
CA SER A 24 -4.02 4.74 16.78
C SER A 24 -3.26 3.57 16.17
N VAL A 25 -3.85 2.88 15.19
CA VAL A 25 -3.21 1.76 14.50
C VAL A 25 -2.00 2.26 13.71
N LEU A 26 -2.16 3.37 12.98
CA LEU A 26 -1.06 3.97 12.22
C LEU A 26 0.11 4.37 13.10
N LYS A 27 -0.15 5.03 14.23
CA LYS A 27 0.91 5.40 15.19
C LYS A 27 1.65 4.17 15.71
N ARG A 28 0.92 3.13 16.10
CA ARG A 28 1.52 1.87 16.57
C ARG A 28 2.36 1.18 15.48
N MET A 29 1.88 1.18 14.24
CA MET A 29 2.66 0.64 13.12
C MET A 29 3.94 1.44 12.90
N ALA A 30 3.86 2.78 12.98
CA ALA A 30 5.02 3.65 12.83
C ALA A 30 6.08 3.42 13.94
N GLU A 31 5.65 3.15 15.17
CA GLU A 31 6.57 2.79 16.28
C GLU A 31 7.26 1.43 16.08
N LEU A 32 6.64 0.52 15.33
CA LEU A 32 7.20 -0.80 15.01
C LEU A 32 8.17 -0.75 13.82
N LEU A 33 8.02 0.22 12.89
CA LEU A 33 8.86 0.31 11.69
C LEU A 33 10.38 0.29 11.97
N PRO A 34 10.92 1.03 12.97
CA PRO A 34 12.35 1.02 13.26
C PRO A 34 12.88 -0.33 13.76
N GLN A 35 11.99 -1.21 14.24
CA GLN A 35 12.36 -2.53 14.75
C GLN A 35 12.47 -3.57 13.63
N ILE A 36 11.99 -3.24 12.42
CA ILE A 36 12.02 -4.14 11.27
C ILE A 36 13.32 -3.92 10.50
N PRO A 37 14.12 -4.97 10.23
CA PRO A 37 15.32 -4.85 9.41
C PRO A 37 15.00 -4.32 8.00
N GLU A 38 15.83 -3.41 7.49
CA GLU A 38 15.62 -2.81 6.16
C GLU A 38 15.49 -3.86 5.04
N ASN A 39 16.23 -4.96 5.12
CA ASN A 39 16.15 -6.03 4.12
C ASN A 39 14.77 -6.71 4.11
N GLN A 40 14.15 -6.88 5.28
CA GLN A 40 12.81 -7.46 5.38
C GLN A 40 11.76 -6.49 4.84
N LEU A 41 11.86 -5.19 5.16
CA LEU A 41 11.04 -4.12 4.58
C LEU A 41 11.16 -4.06 3.04
N ARG A 42 12.37 -4.22 2.52
CA ARG A 42 12.61 -4.20 1.07
C ARG A 42 11.98 -5.40 0.39
N LEU A 43 12.15 -6.60 0.95
CA LEU A 43 11.55 -7.83 0.42
C LEU A 43 10.02 -7.81 0.48
N SER A 44 9.43 -7.33 1.58
CA SER A 44 7.97 -7.21 1.68
C SER A 44 7.41 -6.19 0.69
N GLY A 45 8.11 -5.07 0.48
CA GLY A 45 7.75 -4.07 -0.53
C GLY A 45 7.81 -4.63 -1.94
N LEU A 46 8.89 -5.35 -2.29
CA LEU A 46 9.02 -6.03 -3.58
C LEU A 46 7.90 -7.04 -3.81
N PHE A 47 7.56 -7.83 -2.78
CA PHE A 47 6.48 -8.79 -2.86
C PHE A 47 5.12 -8.11 -3.07
N ALA A 48 4.84 -7.01 -2.34
CA ALA A 48 3.61 -6.24 -2.51
C ALA A 48 3.48 -5.64 -3.92
N VAL A 49 4.58 -5.11 -4.47
CA VAL A 49 4.62 -4.60 -5.86
C VAL A 49 4.35 -5.72 -6.86
N ALA A 50 5.02 -6.87 -6.72
CA ALA A 50 4.83 -8.01 -7.61
C ALA A 50 3.38 -8.51 -7.59
N LEU A 51 2.78 -8.63 -6.39
CA LEU A 51 1.38 -9.02 -6.23
C LEU A 51 0.43 -8.00 -6.87
N GLY A 52 0.66 -6.69 -6.66
CA GLY A 52 -0.14 -5.63 -7.25
C GLY A 52 -0.10 -5.64 -8.78
N VAL A 53 1.07 -5.85 -9.37
CA VAL A 53 1.23 -5.99 -10.83
C VAL A 53 0.47 -7.22 -11.34
N LEU A 54 0.59 -8.37 -10.66
CA LEU A 54 -0.15 -9.58 -11.02
C LEU A 54 -1.67 -9.37 -10.94
N MET A 55 -2.17 -8.71 -9.90
CA MET A 55 -3.59 -8.40 -9.77
C MET A 55 -4.10 -7.53 -10.92
N VAL A 56 -3.39 -6.45 -11.24
CA VAL A 56 -3.75 -5.58 -12.38
C VAL A 56 -3.72 -6.37 -13.69
N TRP A 57 -2.72 -7.23 -13.87
CA TRP A 57 -2.61 -8.07 -15.06
C TRP A 57 -3.81 -9.02 -15.18
N PHE A 58 -4.17 -9.76 -14.12
CA PHE A 58 -5.33 -10.67 -14.13
C PHE A 58 -6.64 -9.93 -14.34
N LEU A 59 -6.88 -8.82 -13.64
CA LEU A 59 -8.12 -8.04 -13.76
C LEU A 59 -8.30 -7.38 -15.13
N ARG A 60 -7.21 -7.13 -15.86
CA ARG A 60 -7.24 -6.51 -17.19
C ARG A 60 -7.15 -7.52 -18.35
N SER A 61 -6.71 -8.74 -18.08
CA SER A 61 -6.62 -9.83 -19.08
C SER A 61 -7.82 -10.77 -19.08
N ALA A 62 -8.66 -10.72 -18.04
CA ALA A 62 -10.01 -11.29 -18.02
C ALA A 62 -11.01 -10.36 -18.74
#